data_AF-A0A920EF26-F1
#
_entry.id   AF-A0A920EF26-F1
#
_cell.length_a   1.000
_cell.length_b   1.000
_cell.length_c   1.000
_cell.angle_alpha   90.00
_cell.angle_beta   90.00
_cell.angle_gamma   90.00
#
_symmetry.space_group_name_H-M   'P 1'
#
loop_
_entity.id
_entity.type
_entity.pdbx_description
1 polymer ?
#
loop_
_entity_poly.entity_id
_entity_poly.type
_entity_poly.pdbx_seq_one_letter_code
_entity_poly.pdbx_strand_id
1 'polypeptide(L)'
;MADYSLVSKDLNRIISEGVKALFKNYFKITSEKIKYNSSGKTEFQNSMGTSCKICSINGSPPLWNIKSSIILHDKENKTLTFENAVLEIGGVPVFYTPYIKTPEPGVKRHPVFYTKNYKL
;
A
#
# COMPACT_ATOMS: atom_id res chain seq x y z
N MET A 1 0.53 -16.88 -11.38
CA MET A 1 1.64 -16.79 -12.33
C MET A 1 1.83 -15.32 -12.62
N ALA A 2 2.96 -14.73 -12.24
CA ALA A 2 3.37 -13.42 -12.74
C ALA A 2 4.44 -13.70 -13.79
N ASP A 3 4.23 -13.19 -14.99
CA ASP A 3 5.04 -13.46 -16.17
C ASP A 3 5.68 -12.14 -16.64
N TYR A 4 6.94 -12.23 -17.04
CA TYR A 4 7.86 -11.20 -17.54
C TYR A 4 8.47 -10.19 -16.54
N SER A 5 9.76 -10.42 -16.27
CA SER A 5 10.72 -9.45 -15.72
C SER A 5 11.51 -8.80 -16.86
N LEU A 6 11.20 -7.56 -17.23
CA LEU A 6 12.10 -6.73 -18.03
C LEU A 6 13.10 -6.05 -17.10
N VAL A 7 14.25 -6.69 -16.92
CA VAL A 7 15.41 -6.10 -16.25
C VAL A 7 16.10 -5.17 -17.25
N SER A 8 15.74 -3.88 -17.20
CA SER A 8 16.48 -2.82 -17.89
C SER A 8 17.95 -2.89 -17.46
N LYS A 9 18.86 -2.91 -18.43
CA LYS A 9 20.31 -3.12 -18.26
C LYS A 9 21.03 -1.93 -17.61
N ASP A 10 20.29 -1.00 -17.02
CA ASP A 10 20.77 0.02 -16.10
C ASP A 10 19.99 -0.14 -14.80
N LEU A 11 20.69 -0.46 -13.71
CA LEU A 11 20.17 -0.89 -12.41
C LEU A 11 19.30 0.15 -11.64
N ASN A 12 18.68 1.11 -12.34
CA ASN A 12 17.93 2.23 -11.76
C ASN A 12 16.41 2.22 -12.04
N ARG A 13 15.88 1.31 -12.86
CA ARG A 13 14.42 1.21 -13.13
C ARG A 13 13.97 -0.25 -13.28
N ILE A 14 13.39 -0.81 -12.21
CA ILE A 14 12.67 -2.10 -12.28
C ILE A 14 11.23 -1.79 -12.68
N ILE A 15 10.87 -2.03 -13.95
CA ILE A 15 9.49 -2.02 -14.42
C ILE A 15 9.06 -3.48 -14.53
N SER A 16 8.28 -3.95 -13.57
CA SER A 16 7.72 -5.30 -13.59
C SER A 16 6.20 -5.19 -13.76
N GLU A 17 5.66 -5.95 -14.70
CA GLU A 17 4.21 -6.01 -14.94
C GLU A 17 3.58 -6.98 -13.94
N GLY A 18 2.59 -6.53 -13.17
CA GLY A 18 1.88 -7.37 -12.21
C GLY A 18 2.70 -7.73 -10.97
N VAL A 19 3.13 -6.72 -10.20
CA VAL A 19 3.92 -6.92 -8.99
C VAL A 19 3.06 -7.06 -7.76
N LYS A 20 3.45 -7.97 -6.86
CA LYS A 20 2.88 -8.12 -5.53
C LYS A 20 3.93 -7.75 -4.48
N ALA A 21 3.66 -6.70 -3.69
CA ALA A 21 4.46 -6.33 -2.54
C ALA A 21 3.75 -6.71 -1.24
N LEU A 22 4.50 -7.16 -0.23
CA LEU A 22 3.97 -7.56 1.07
C LEU A 22 4.71 -6.79 2.18
N PHE A 23 3.97 -6.00 2.95
CA PHE A 23 4.50 -5.19 4.05
C PHE A 23 4.21 -5.86 5.39
N LYS A 24 5.28 -6.34 6.05
CA LYS A 24 5.27 -6.97 7.40
C LYS A 24 4.16 -8.00 7.64
N ASN A 25 3.70 -8.70 6.61
CA ASN A 25 2.58 -9.66 6.65
C ASN A 25 1.20 -9.05 7.01
N TYR A 26 1.05 -7.71 7.00
CA TYR A 26 -0.22 -7.05 7.30
C TYR A 26 -0.92 -6.50 6.06
N PHE A 27 -0.15 -6.10 5.05
CA PHE A 27 -0.67 -5.39 3.89
C PHE A 27 -0.04 -5.88 2.60
N LYS A 28 -0.89 -6.24 1.63
CA LYS A 28 -0.49 -6.69 0.30
C LYS A 28 -0.87 -5.61 -0.70
N ILE A 29 0.08 -5.19 -1.52
CA ILE A 29 -0.13 -4.30 -2.66
C ILE A 29 0.03 -5.13 -3.93
N THR A 30 -0.94 -5.03 -4.83
CA THR A 30 -0.84 -5.56 -6.20
C THR A 30 -0.85 -4.39 -7.16
N SER A 31 0.09 -4.31 -8.08
CA SER A 31 0.25 -3.16 -8.97
C SER A 31 0.57 -3.58 -10.39
N GLU A 32 0.13 -2.80 -11.37
CA GLU A 32 0.51 -3.04 -12.77
C GLU A 32 1.97 -2.70 -13.01
N LYS A 33 2.47 -1.58 -12.49
CA LYS A 33 3.87 -1.16 -12.68
C LYS A 33 4.47 -0.68 -11.36
N ILE A 34 5.74 -0.97 -11.17
CA ILE A 34 6.55 -0.35 -10.11
C ILE A 34 7.59 0.54 -10.74
N LYS A 35 7.88 1.67 -10.09
CA LYS A 35 9.05 2.50 -10.37
C LYS A 35 9.79 2.70 -9.06
N TYR A 36 11.06 2.35 -9.06
CA TYR A 36 11.98 2.72 -8.01
C TYR A 36 12.69 4.01 -8.42
N ASN A 37 12.82 4.97 -7.51
CA ASN A 37 13.66 6.14 -7.73
C ASN A 37 14.96 6.03 -6.91
N SER A 38 16.03 6.67 -7.39
CA SER A 38 17.31 6.73 -6.68
C SER A 38 17.22 7.44 -5.32
N SER A 39 16.12 8.15 -5.06
CA SER A 39 15.82 8.83 -3.79
C SER A 39 15.17 7.94 -2.73
N GLY A 40 15.10 6.62 -2.92
CA GLY A 40 14.59 5.67 -1.90
C GLY A 40 13.07 5.57 -1.79
N LYS A 41 12.32 6.14 -2.73
CA LYS A 41 10.86 6.00 -2.83
C LYS A 41 10.48 4.96 -3.89
N THR A 42 9.41 4.24 -3.60
CA THR A 42 8.82 3.25 -4.51
C THR A 42 7.44 3.70 -4.90
N GLU A 43 7.21 3.84 -6.20
CA GLU A 43 5.93 4.22 -6.78
C GLU A 43 5.27 2.97 -7.40
N PHE A 44 4.06 2.67 -6.98
CA PHE A 44 3.22 1.61 -7.53
C PHE A 44 2.10 2.26 -8.34
N GLN A 45 1.99 1.94 -9.63
CA GLN A 45 0.97 2.49 -10.53
C GLN A 45 -0.17 1.50 -10.74
N ASN A 46 -1.40 2.02 -10.84
CA ASN A 46 -2.64 1.25 -10.99
C ASN A 46 -2.70 0.09 -9.99
N SER A 47 -2.79 0.46 -8.72
CA SER A 47 -2.51 -0.43 -7.60
C SER A 47 -3.71 -0.70 -6.73
N MET A 48 -3.77 -1.90 -6.18
CA MET A 48 -4.78 -2.34 -5.23
C MET A 48 -4.10 -2.81 -3.93
N GLY A 49 -4.40 -2.14 -2.83
CA GLY A 49 -3.99 -2.48 -1.49
C GLY A 49 -5.06 -3.28 -0.74
N THR A 50 -4.67 -4.35 -0.04
CA THR A 50 -5.57 -5.16 0.78
C THR A 50 -4.87 -5.68 2.03
N SER A 51 -5.62 -5.90 3.11
CA SER A 51 -5.06 -6.54 4.31
C SER A 51 -4.79 -8.04 4.10
N CYS A 52 -3.61 -8.50 4.52
CA CYS A 52 -3.21 -9.91 4.39
C CYS A 52 -3.84 -10.82 5.45
N LYS A 53 -4.19 -10.29 6.63
CA LYS A 53 -4.87 -11.08 7.67
C LYS A 53 -6.22 -11.63 7.18
N ILE A 54 -6.87 -10.89 6.29
CA ILE A 54 -8.12 -11.31 5.62
C ILE A 54 -7.82 -12.28 4.46
N CYS A 55 -6.67 -12.15 3.78
CA CYS A 55 -6.26 -13.08 2.71
C CYS A 55 -6.05 -14.52 3.20
N SER A 56 -5.68 -14.72 4.48
CA SER A 56 -5.40 -16.04 5.05
C SER A 56 -6.65 -16.81 5.50
N ILE A 57 -7.81 -16.16 5.59
CA ILE A 57 -9.08 -16.81 5.93
C ILE A 57 -9.66 -17.37 4.61
N ASN A 58 -9.31 -18.61 4.29
CA ASN A 58 -10.03 -19.48 3.36
C ASN A 58 -10.16 -19.01 1.89
N GLY A 59 -9.19 -18.29 1.34
CA GLY A 59 -9.21 -17.91 -0.09
C GLY A 59 -10.39 -17.01 -0.48
N SER A 60 -11.12 -16.47 0.51
CA SER A 60 -12.21 -15.54 0.29
C SER A 60 -11.64 -14.18 -0.15
N PRO A 61 -12.32 -13.47 -1.07
CA PRO A 61 -11.91 -12.13 -1.44
C PRO A 61 -11.88 -11.24 -0.19
N PRO A 62 -10.93 -10.29 -0.10
CA PRO A 62 -10.85 -9.43 1.05
C PRO A 62 -12.14 -8.63 1.21
N LEU A 63 -12.60 -8.48 2.47
CA LEU A 63 -13.81 -7.70 2.79
C LEU A 63 -13.69 -6.25 2.31
N TRP A 64 -12.48 -5.71 2.32
CA TRP A 64 -12.19 -4.36 1.86
C TRP A 64 -10.85 -4.31 1.12
N ASN A 65 -10.78 -3.42 0.15
CA ASN A 65 -9.62 -3.15 -0.68
C ASN A 65 -9.59 -1.66 -1.04
N ILE A 66 -8.40 -1.13 -1.31
CA ILE A 66 -8.22 0.26 -1.74
C ILE A 66 -7.58 0.20 -3.12
N LYS A 67 -8.30 0.66 -4.13
CA LYS A 67 -7.76 0.87 -5.49
C LYS A 67 -7.24 2.29 -5.59
N SER A 68 -6.11 2.48 -6.24
CA SER A 68 -5.43 3.78 -6.32
C SER A 68 -4.69 3.88 -7.65
N SER A 69 -4.70 5.06 -8.27
CA SER A 69 -3.90 5.29 -9.47
C SER A 69 -2.41 5.23 -9.16
N ILE A 70 -2.02 5.78 -8.01
CA ILE A 70 -0.63 5.76 -7.53
C ILE A 70 -0.62 5.40 -6.04
N ILE A 71 0.32 4.54 -5.64
CA ILE A 71 0.73 4.37 -4.24
C ILE A 71 2.21 4.73 -4.16
N LEU A 72 2.55 5.71 -3.33
CA LEU A 72 3.93 6.09 -3.07
C LEU A 72 4.35 5.58 -1.69
N HIS A 73 5.35 4.71 -1.66
CA HIS A 73 6.00 4.27 -0.44
C HIS A 73 7.30 5.04 -0.23
N ASP A 74 7.33 5.81 0.84
CA ASP A 74 8.53 6.48 1.33
C ASP A 74 9.13 5.66 2.47
N LYS A 75 10.24 4.98 2.19
CA LYS A 75 10.90 4.07 3.14
C LYS A 75 11.59 4.82 4.28
N GLU A 76 12.07 6.03 4.04
CA GLU A 76 12.74 6.85 5.04
C GLU A 76 11.73 7.36 6.08
N ASN A 77 10.63 7.93 5.59
CA ASN A 77 9.55 8.45 6.44
C ASN A 77 8.59 7.36 6.92
N LYS A 78 8.68 6.14 6.38
CA LYS A 78 7.78 5.00 6.64
C LYS A 78 6.31 5.38 6.43
N THR A 79 6.01 5.96 5.27
CA THR A 79 4.66 6.40 4.91
C THR A 79 4.21 5.83 3.58
N LEU A 80 2.91 5.57 3.47
CA LEU A 80 2.20 5.21 2.24
C LEU A 80 1.24 6.34 1.88
N THR A 81 1.44 6.92 0.71
CA THR A 81 0.52 7.89 0.12
C THR A 81 -0.25 7.23 -1.01
N PHE A 82 -1.56 7.47 -1.08
CA PHE A 82 -2.44 6.97 -2.12
C PHE A 82 -3.06 8.17 -2.86
N GLU A 83 -2.99 8.16 -4.19
CA GLU A 83 -3.57 9.20 -5.05
C GLU A 83 -4.73 8.64 -5.87
N ASN A 84 -5.83 9.40 -5.92
CA ASN A 84 -7.10 9.01 -6.53
C ASN A 84 -7.56 7.63 -6.01
N ALA A 85 -7.59 7.50 -4.69
CA ALA A 85 -7.88 6.25 -4.02
C ALA A 85 -9.39 6.05 -3.84
N VAL A 86 -9.87 4.85 -4.16
CA VAL A 86 -11.23 4.39 -3.93
C VAL A 86 -11.18 3.24 -2.93
N LEU A 87 -11.86 3.40 -1.80
CA LEU A 87 -12.13 2.33 -0.87
C LEU A 87 -13.34 1.54 -1.37
N GLU A 88 -13.12 0.24 -1.55
CA GLU A 88 -14.14 -0.73 -1.90
C GLU A 88 -14.37 -1.67 -0.71
N ILE A 89 -15.64 -2.00 -0.45
CA ILE A 89 -16.06 -2.98 0.55
C ILE A 89 -16.97 -3.98 -0.14
N GLY A 90 -16.63 -5.27 -0.11
CA GLY A 90 -17.38 -6.31 -0.80
C GLY A 90 -17.50 -6.09 -2.32
N GLY A 91 -16.56 -5.37 -2.93
CA GLY A 91 -16.59 -5.00 -4.35
C GLY A 91 -17.39 -3.73 -4.69
N VAL A 92 -18.00 -3.07 -3.70
CA VAL A 92 -18.74 -1.83 -3.89
C VAL A 92 -17.87 -0.63 -3.50
N PRO A 93 -17.69 0.40 -4.36
CA PRO A 93 -16.95 1.60 -4.01
C PRO A 93 -17.76 2.44 -3.01
N VAL A 94 -17.24 2.62 -1.80
CA VAL A 94 -17.93 3.33 -0.71
C VAL A 94 -17.39 4.73 -0.47
N PHE A 95 -16.12 4.97 -0.81
CA PHE A 95 -15.46 6.24 -0.53
C PHE A 95 -14.35 6.52 -1.52
N TYR A 96 -14.27 7.75 -2.00
CA TYR A 96 -13.21 8.25 -2.86
C TYR A 96 -12.43 9.36 -2.15
N THR A 97 -11.11 9.35 -2.32
CA THR A 97 -10.25 10.44 -1.90
C THR A 97 -9.21 10.75 -2.99
N PRO A 98 -9.01 12.03 -3.36
CA PRO A 98 -7.97 12.39 -4.32
C PRO A 98 -6.56 12.17 -3.75
N TYR A 99 -6.39 12.28 -2.43
CA TYR A 99 -5.09 12.17 -1.79
C TYR A 99 -5.22 11.77 -0.32
N ILE A 100 -4.59 10.66 0.08
CA ILE A 100 -4.50 10.24 1.48
C ILE A 100 -3.10 9.74 1.80
N LYS A 101 -2.54 10.23 2.91
CA LYS A 101 -1.25 9.80 3.43
C LYS A 101 -1.43 9.05 4.75
N THR A 102 -0.83 7.89 4.86
CA THR A 102 -0.92 7.02 6.03
C THR A 102 0.48 6.54 6.45
N PRO A 103 0.73 6.30 7.75
CA PRO A 103 1.95 5.63 8.18
C PRO A 103 1.94 4.18 7.70
N GLU A 104 3.12 3.62 7.44
CA GLU A 104 3.28 2.24 7.03
C GLU A 104 2.72 1.27 8.09
N PRO A 105 1.94 0.24 7.68
CA PRO A 105 1.46 -0.80 8.57
C PRO A 105 2.60 -1.46 9.35
N GLY A 106 2.50 -1.45 10.68
CA GLY A 106 3.51 -2.04 11.57
C GLY A 106 4.63 -1.09 12.01
N VAL A 107 4.51 0.21 11.73
CA VAL A 107 5.13 1.25 12.58
C VAL A 107 4.25 1.42 13.81
N LYS A 108 4.81 1.33 15.02
CA LYS A 108 4.09 1.69 16.24
C LYS A 108 3.64 3.14 16.07
N ARG A 109 2.33 3.37 15.92
CA ARG A 109 1.74 4.68 16.14
C ARG A 109 2.32 5.15 17.48
N HIS A 110 3.01 6.29 17.51
CA HIS A 110 3.16 6.96 18.78
C HIS A 110 1.71 7.24 19.21
N PRO A 111 1.23 6.66 20.33
CA PRO A 111 -0.04 7.10 20.87
C PRO A 111 0.10 8.59 21.07
N VAL A 112 -0.71 9.36 20.35
CA VAL A 112 -0.87 10.78 20.63
C VAL A 112 -1.25 10.82 22.10
N PHE A 113 -0.35 11.38 22.91
CA PHE A 113 -0.47 11.51 24.35
C PHE A 113 -1.84 12.13 24.69
N TYR A 114 -2.82 11.30 25.09
CA TYR A 114 -3.92 11.77 25.92
C TYR A 114 -3.38 11.85 27.36
N THR A 115 -2.81 13.01 27.68
CA THR A 115 -2.74 13.51 29.06
C THR A 115 -3.96 14.42 29.21
N LYS A 116 -4.91 14.11 30.09
CA LYS A 116 -4.80 14.44 31.51
C LYS A 116 -5.45 13.37 32.37
N ASN A 117 -4.69 12.88 33.36
CA ASN A 117 -5.24 12.26 34.56
C ASN A 117 -6.10 13.31 35.30
N TYR A 118 -7.41 13.08 35.40
CA TYR A 118 -8.23 13.70 36.43
C TYR A 118 -8.21 12.77 37.65
N LYS A 119 -7.50 13.21 38.69
CA LYS A 119 -7.57 12.63 40.03
C LYS A 119 -8.71 13.38 40.74
N LEU A 120 -9.79 12.67 41.06
CA LEU A 120 -10.80 13.12 42.03
C LEU A 120 -10.23 12.95 43.44
#